data_AF-A0A6J0LUT5-F1
#
_entry.id   AF-A0A6J0LUT5-F1
#
_cell.length_a   1.000
_cell.length_b   1.000
_cell.length_c   1.000
_cell.angle_alpha   90.00
_cell.angle_beta   90.00
_cell.angle_gamma   90.00
#
_symmetry.space_group_name_H-M   'P 1'
#
loop_
_entity.id
_entity.type
_entity.pdbx_description
1 polymer ?
#
loop_
_entity_poly.entity_id
_entity_poly.type
_entity_poly.pdbx_seq_one_letter_code
_entity_poly.pdbx_strand_id
1 'polypeptide(L)'
;MAMELGPGIPRMCPCGALTILLTSKTKENPGRRFYRCGVVFGENHLFKWADEALVEEIEALAVKQSTIENEINEVKDLILDMKKDITEIVEVVAALSTKLRK
;
A
#
# COMPACT_ATOMS: atom_id res chain seq x y z
N MET A 1 26.36 -4.99 -12.07
CA MET A 1 25.39 -4.03 -11.51
C MET A 1 24.43 -4.85 -10.67
N ALA A 2 24.45 -4.68 -9.35
CA ALA A 2 23.48 -5.37 -8.48
C ALA A 2 22.09 -4.85 -8.86
N MET A 3 21.14 -5.74 -9.14
CA MET A 3 19.75 -5.34 -9.32
C MET A 3 19.24 -4.85 -7.96
N GLU A 4 19.09 -3.54 -7.83
CA GLU A 4 18.54 -2.87 -6.65
C GLU A 4 17.16 -3.48 -6.36
N LEU A 5 17.01 -4.12 -5.20
CA LEU A 5 15.68 -4.52 -4.74
C LEU A 5 14.90 -3.25 -4.37
N GLY A 6 13.63 -3.20 -4.76
CA GLY A 6 12.74 -2.09 -4.40
C GLY A 6 12.66 -1.86 -2.88
N PRO A 7 12.23 -0.66 -2.46
CA PRO A 7 12.17 -0.31 -1.04
C PRO A 7 11.18 -1.19 -0.28
N GLY A 8 11.40 -1.31 1.03
CA GLY A 8 10.55 -2.06 1.96
C GLY A 8 11.06 -3.47 2.28
N ILE A 9 10.13 -4.33 2.71
CA ILE A 9 10.43 -5.71 3.11
C ILE A 9 10.60 -6.59 1.87
N PRO A 10 11.81 -7.11 1.59
CA PRO A 10 12.03 -7.94 0.43
C PRO A 10 11.37 -9.31 0.64
N ARG A 11 10.41 -9.68 -0.21
CA ARG A 11 9.70 -10.98 -0.16
C ARG A 11 10.34 -12.06 -1.03
N MET A 12 11.07 -11.64 -2.06
CA MET A 12 11.73 -12.52 -3.02
C MET A 12 13.14 -12.02 -3.34
N CYS A 13 14.08 -12.93 -3.49
CA CYS A 13 15.42 -12.65 -3.98
C CYS A 13 15.38 -12.51 -5.52
N PRO A 14 16.29 -11.75 -6.16
CA PRO A 14 16.38 -11.68 -7.62
C PRO A 14 16.56 -13.03 -8.33
N CYS A 15 17.00 -14.08 -7.63
CA CYS A 15 17.08 -15.43 -8.17
C CYS A 15 15.74 -16.21 -8.15
N GLY A 16 14.64 -15.58 -7.70
CA GLY A 16 13.30 -16.18 -7.58
C GLY A 16 13.04 -16.91 -6.25
N ALA A 17 14.06 -17.10 -5.41
CA ALA A 17 13.89 -17.72 -4.11
C ALA A 17 13.16 -16.80 -3.11
N LEU A 18 12.37 -17.39 -2.22
CA LEU A 18 11.80 -16.67 -1.07
C LEU A 18 12.90 -16.16 -0.14
N THR A 19 12.60 -15.06 0.55
CA THR A 19 13.49 -14.48 1.55
C THR A 19 13.23 -15.09 2.92
N ILE A 20 14.27 -15.17 3.73
CA ILE A 20 14.19 -15.64 5.11
C ILE A 20 14.70 -14.56 6.05
N LEU A 21 14.11 -14.49 7.25
CA LEU A 21 14.51 -13.57 8.31
C LEU A 21 15.39 -14.31 9.31
N LEU A 22 16.61 -13.81 9.52
CA LEU A 22 17.57 -14.39 10.46
C LEU A 22 18.00 -13.36 11.49
N THR A 23 18.61 -13.85 12.57
CA THR A 23 19.21 -13.01 13.62
C THR A 23 20.73 -13.12 13.52
N SER A 24 21.40 -11.98 13.45
CA SER A 24 22.85 -11.90 13.40
C SER A 24 23.46 -12.37 14.71
N LYS A 25 24.51 -13.18 14.58
CA LYS A 25 25.35 -13.67 15.68
C LYS A 25 26.77 -13.09 15.61
N THR A 26 27.00 -12.11 14.73
CA THR A 26 28.32 -11.48 14.61
C THR A 26 28.60 -10.61 15.83
N LYS A 27 29.88 -10.37 16.12
CA LYS A 27 30.29 -9.52 17.24
C LYS A 27 29.90 -8.06 17.01
N GLU A 28 29.87 -7.64 15.76
CA GLU A 28 29.61 -6.27 15.33
C GLU A 28 28.11 -5.93 15.38
N ASN A 29 27.24 -6.90 15.08
CA ASN A 29 25.80 -6.71 15.01
C ASN A 29 25.05 -7.81 15.79
N PRO A 30 25.33 -8.02 17.09
CA PRO A 30 24.71 -9.11 17.84
C PRO A 30 23.21 -8.88 17.98
N GLY A 31 22.39 -9.88 17.63
CA GLY A 31 20.94 -9.82 17.78
C GLY A 31 20.20 -9.01 16.70
N ARG A 32 20.89 -8.25 15.85
CA ARG A 32 20.25 -7.49 14.76
C ARG A 32 19.68 -8.46 13.71
N ARG A 33 18.45 -8.21 13.26
CA ARG A 33 17.78 -9.09 12.28
C ARG A 33 18.00 -8.63 10.86
N PHE A 34 18.09 -9.58 9.93
CA PHE A 34 18.25 -9.30 8.51
C PHE A 34 17.48 -10.29 7.64
N TYR A 35 17.03 -9.82 6.49
CA TYR A 35 16.51 -10.63 5.39
C TYR A 35 17.65 -11.07 4.48
N ARG A 36 17.58 -12.32 4.00
CA ARG A 36 18.44 -12.80 2.92
C ARG A 36 17.71 -13.78 2.01
N CYS A 37 18.35 -14.14 0.91
CA CYS A 37 17.91 -15.27 0.08
C CYS A 37 17.82 -16.56 0.91
N GLY A 38 16.72 -17.30 0.73
CA GLY A 38 16.45 -18.57 1.40
C GLY A 38 17.34 -19.72 0.93
N VAL A 39 17.92 -19.62 -0.27
CA VAL A 39 18.68 -20.72 -0.90
C VAL A 39 20.19 -20.48 -0.85
N VAL A 40 20.65 -19.28 -1.20
CA VAL A 40 22.09 -18.98 -1.36
C VAL A 40 22.47 -17.76 -0.52
N PHE A 41 23.65 -17.79 0.09
CA PHE A 41 24.27 -16.62 0.71
C PHE A 41 25.51 -16.24 -0.07
N GLY A 42 25.62 -14.98 -0.46
CA GLY A 42 26.77 -14.49 -1.22
C GLY A 42 26.41 -13.35 -2.16
N GLU A 43 27.36 -12.99 -2.99
CA GLU A 43 27.22 -11.94 -4.00
C GLU A 43 26.06 -12.24 -4.97
N ASN A 44 25.44 -11.19 -5.48
CA ASN A 44 24.24 -11.25 -6.36
C ASN A 44 22.97 -11.82 -5.71
N HIS A 45 22.99 -12.13 -4.40
CA HIS A 45 21.80 -12.51 -3.64
C HIS A 45 21.42 -11.44 -2.62
N LEU A 46 20.14 -11.41 -2.29
CA LEU A 46 19.59 -10.47 -1.33
C LEU A 46 20.27 -10.59 0.03
N PHE A 47 20.66 -9.44 0.57
CA PHE A 47 20.86 -9.18 1.99
C PHE A 47 20.27 -7.80 2.31
N LYS A 48 19.47 -7.67 3.37
CA LYS A 48 18.95 -6.37 3.83
C LYS A 48 18.68 -6.40 5.34
N TRP A 49 19.03 -5.35 6.06
CA TRP A 49 18.70 -5.25 7.48
C TRP A 49 17.19 -5.08 7.69
N ALA A 50 16.67 -5.74 8.72
CA ALA A 50 15.21 -5.79 8.92
C ALA A 50 14.64 -4.45 9.38
N ASP A 51 15.38 -3.70 10.19
CA ASP A 51 15.02 -2.36 10.66
C ASP A 51 14.95 -1.35 9.50
N GLU A 52 15.94 -1.35 8.61
CA GLU A 52 15.93 -0.51 7.40
C GLU A 52 14.73 -0.87 6.50
N ALA A 53 14.53 -2.17 6.23
CA ALA A 53 13.40 -2.64 5.44
C ALA A 53 12.03 -2.29 6.04
N LEU A 54 11.92 -2.29 7.38
CA LEU A 54 10.68 -1.92 8.07
C LEU A 54 10.38 -0.43 7.98
N VAL A 55 11.39 0.43 8.11
CA VAL A 55 11.23 1.89 7.97
C VAL A 55 10.74 2.22 6.56
N GLU A 56 11.38 1.68 5.53
CA GLU A 56 10.97 1.90 4.15
C GLU A 56 9.56 1.37 3.86
N GLU A 57 9.17 0.24 4.45
CA GLU A 57 7.81 -0.30 4.32
C GLU A 57 6.78 0.64 4.97
N ILE A 58 7.09 1.18 6.15
CA ILE A 58 6.23 2.14 6.84
C ILE A 58 6.07 3.43 6.03
N GLU A 59 7.16 3.95 5.46
CA GLU A 59 7.12 5.13 4.60
C GLU A 59 6.27 4.88 3.34
N ALA A 60 6.46 3.73 2.69
CA ALA A 60 5.65 3.35 1.54
C ALA A 60 4.16 3.20 1.89
N LEU A 61 3.85 2.64 3.07
CA LEU A 61 2.48 2.53 3.57
C LEU A 61 1.88 3.90 3.90
N ALA A 62 2.65 4.82 4.47
CA ALA A 62 2.20 6.18 4.77
C ALA A 62 1.82 6.95 3.48
N VAL A 63 2.60 6.79 2.41
CA VAL A 63 2.26 7.37 1.10
C VAL A 63 0.96 6.78 0.56
N LYS A 64 0.82 5.46 0.57
CA LYS A 64 -0.41 4.79 0.12
C LYS A 64 -1.63 5.20 0.95
N GLN A 65 -1.46 5.36 2.26
CA GLN A 65 -2.51 5.82 3.15
C GLN A 65 -2.97 7.23 2.75
N SER A 66 -2.04 8.16 2.52
CA SER A 66 -2.36 9.52 2.06
C SER A 66 -3.11 9.51 0.71
N THR A 67 -2.68 8.67 -0.24
CA THR A 67 -3.40 8.49 -1.51
C THR A 67 -4.83 8.00 -1.30
N ILE A 68 -5.03 6.98 -0.49
CA ILE A 68 -6.36 6.44 -0.19
C ILE A 68 -7.25 7.49 0.51
N GLU A 69 -6.69 8.27 1.44
CA GLU A 69 -7.41 9.34 2.12
C GLU A 69 -7.90 10.42 1.13
N ASN A 70 -7.07 10.77 0.14
CA ASN A 70 -7.45 11.72 -0.91
C ASN A 70 -8.54 11.13 -1.83
N GLU A 71 -8.37 9.91 -2.32
CA GLU A 71 -9.37 9.21 -3.16
C GLU A 71 -10.72 9.08 -2.43
N ILE A 72 -10.71 8.81 -1.12
CA ILE A 72 -11.92 8.75 -0.30
C ILE A 72 -12.63 10.11 -0.26
N ASN A 73 -11.88 11.21 -0.15
CA ASN A 73 -12.47 12.54 -0.12
C ASN A 73 -13.08 12.91 -1.49
N GLU A 74 -12.41 12.58 -2.59
CA GLU A 74 -12.97 12.76 -3.94
C GLU A 74 -14.26 11.96 -4.13
N VAL A 75 -14.29 10.69 -3.68
CA VAL A 75 -15.50 9.86 -3.74
C VAL A 75 -16.62 10.44 -2.88
N LYS A 76 -16.31 11.00 -1.70
CA LYS A 76 -17.33 11.67 -0.86
C LYS A 76 -17.94 12.86 -1.57
N ASP A 77 -17.13 13.69 -2.23
CA ASP A 77 -17.62 14.86 -2.97
C ASP A 77 -18.55 14.43 -4.11
N LEU A 78 -18.16 13.41 -4.88
CA LEU A 78 -19.02 12.83 -5.93
C LEU A 78 -20.33 12.27 -5.36
N ILE A 79 -20.31 11.65 -4.18
CA ILE A 79 -21.52 11.17 -3.50
C ILE A 79 -22.44 12.32 -3.09
N LEU A 80 -21.88 13.44 -2.62
CA LEU A 80 -22.65 14.62 -2.25
C LEU A 80 -23.34 15.24 -3.46
N ASP A 81 -22.63 15.35 -4.58
CA ASP A 81 -23.19 15.84 -5.85
C ASP A 81 -24.30 14.92 -6.35
N MET A 82 -24.05 13.61 -6.38
CA MET A 82 -25.08 12.64 -6.78
C MET A 82 -26.31 12.67 -5.88
N LYS A 83 -26.13 12.89 -4.56
CA LYS A 83 -27.25 13.04 -3.62
C LYS A 83 -28.08 14.29 -3.91
N LYS A 84 -27.44 15.38 -4.30
CA LYS A 84 -28.12 16.61 -4.71
C LYS A 84 -28.94 16.37 -5.98
N ASP A 85 -28.34 15.78 -7.02
CA ASP A 85 -29.02 15.46 -8.27
C ASP A 85 -30.25 14.55 -8.03
N ILE A 86 -30.10 13.51 -7.19
CA ILE A 86 -31.22 12.64 -6.81
C ILE A 86 -32.35 13.43 -6.12
N THR A 87 -32.00 14.39 -5.25
CA THR A 87 -33.00 15.21 -4.55
C THR A 87 -33.78 16.07 -5.54
N GLU A 88 -33.10 16.72 -6.48
CA GLU A 88 -33.74 17.52 -7.54
C GLU A 88 -34.64 16.66 -8.44
N ILE A 89 -34.19 15.46 -8.83
CA ILE A 89 -34.99 14.51 -9.61
C ILE A 89 -36.27 14.12 -8.85
N VAL A 90 -36.17 13.81 -7.56
CA VAL A 90 -37.31 13.44 -6.72
C VAL A 90 -38.34 14.57 -6.65
N GLU A 91 -37.90 15.82 -6.51
CA GLU A 91 -38.78 16.99 -6.51
C GLU A 91 -39.53 17.16 -7.84
N VAL A 92 -38.82 17.02 -8.97
CA VAL A 92 -39.43 17.08 -10.31
C VAL A 92 -40.47 15.96 -10.49
N VAL A 93 -40.14 14.73 -10.10
CA VAL A 93 -41.05 13.57 -10.19
C VAL A 93 -42.30 13.80 -9.33
N ALA A 94 -42.16 14.34 -8.12
CA ALA A 94 -43.29 14.67 -7.25
C ALA A 94 -44.18 15.74 -7.89
N ALA A 95 -43.60 16.80 -8.44
CA ALA A 95 -44.34 17.86 -9.13
C ALA A 95 -45.11 17.35 -10.36
N LEU A 96 -44.50 16.48 -11.17
CA LEU A 96 -45.17 15.85 -12.31
C LEU A 96 -46.31 14.93 -11.86
N SER A 97 -46.08 14.13 -10.82
CA SER A 97 -47.08 13.21 -10.28
C SER A 97 -48.34 13.93 -9.77
N THR A 98 -48.19 15.10 -9.15
CA THR A 98 -49.33 15.92 -8.71
C THR A 98 -50.10 16.53 -9.89
N LYS A 99 -49.41 16.90 -10.99
CA LYS A 99 -50.06 17.39 -12.22
C LYS A 99 -50.85 16.31 -12.95
N LEU A 100 -50.35 15.06 -12.97
CA LEU A 100 -51.04 13.92 -13.61
C LEU A 100 -52.27 13.43 -12.84
N ARG A 101 -52.38 13.75 -11.54
CA ARG A 101 -53.53 13.40 -10.69
C ARG A 101 -54.70 14.40 -10.79
N LYS A 102 -54.52 15.52 -11.50
CA LYS A 102 -55.58 16.48 -11.83
C LYS A 102 -56.14 16.18 -13.20
#